data_AF-A0A5D0H2L3-F1
#
_entry.id   AF-A0A5D0H2L3-F1
#
_cell.length_a   1.000
_cell.length_b   1.000
_cell.length_c   1.000
_cell.angle_alpha   90.00
_cell.angle_beta   90.00
_cell.angle_gamma   90.00
#
_symmetry.space_group_name_H-M   'P 1'
#
loop_
_entity.id
_entity.type
_entity.pdbx_description
1 polymer ?
#
loop_
_entity_poly.entity_id
_entity_poly.type
_entity_poly.pdbx_seq_one_letter_code
_entity_poly.pdbx_strand_id
1 'polypeptide(L)' 'EFRIRKTCILLQETNDKLTDISYKCGYENMSFFHRQFKKYMQITPYEYRKSIFKSVHPFIE' A
#
# COMPACT_ATOMS: atom_id res chain seq x y z
N GLU A 1 -13.96 1.49 -1.36
CA GLU A 1 -13.35 0.95 -2.59
C GLU A 1 -12.42 1.95 -3.30
N PHE A 2 -12.89 3.16 -3.66
CA PHE A 2 -12.08 4.18 -4.35
C PHE A 2 -10.73 4.49 -3.67
N ARG A 3 -10.72 4.76 -2.36
CA ARG A 3 -9.48 5.06 -1.61
C ARG A 3 -8.48 3.91 -1.62
N ILE A 4 -8.95 2.66 -1.60
CA ILE A 4 -8.11 1.47 -1.66
C ILE A 4 -7.46 1.34 -3.03
N ARG A 5 -8.24 1.47 -4.11
CA ARG A 5 -7.70 1.45 -5.48
C ARG A 5 -6.64 2.53 -5.69
N LYS A 6 -6.91 3.76 -5.25
CA LYS A 6 -5.93 4.87 -5.28
C LYS A 6 -4.67 4.55 -4.47
N THR A 7 -4.82 3.90 -3.31
CA THR A 7 -3.67 3.47 -2.50
C THR A 7 -2.81 2.47 -3.27
N CYS A 8 -3.41 1.46 -3.90
CA CYS A 8 -2.65 0.48 -4.69
C CYS A 8 -1.85 1.13 -5.82
N ILE A 9 -2.47 2.06 -6.56
CA ILE A 9 -1.79 2.82 -7.64
C ILE A 9 -0.58 3.58 -7.07
N LEU A 10 -0.75 4.35 -5.99
CA LEU A 10 0.34 5.10 -5.38
C LEU A 10 1.45 4.20 -4.82
N LEU A 11 1.10 3.01 -4.28
CA LEU A 11 2.09 2.03 -3.81
C LEU A 11 2.90 1.41 -4.95
N GLN A 12 2.34 1.33 -6.16
CA GLN A 12 2.98 0.79 -7.38
C GLN A 12 3.83 1.84 -8.10
N GLU A 13 3.30 3.07 -8.23
CA GLU A 13 3.90 4.10 -9.08
C GLU A 13 4.90 4.99 -8.33
N THR A 14 4.89 4.95 -6.99
CA THR A 14 5.70 5.87 -6.18
C THR A 14 6.43 5.18 -5.03
N ASN A 15 7.54 5.79 -4.62
CA ASN A 15 8.27 5.45 -3.40
C ASN A 15 7.88 6.33 -2.19
N ASP A 16 6.74 7.02 -2.27
CA ASP A 16 6.27 7.90 -1.20
C ASP A 16 6.13 7.16 0.12
N LYS A 17 6.32 7.85 1.24
CA LYS A 17 6.10 7.25 2.56
C LYS A 17 4.63 6.86 2.70
N LEU A 18 4.35 5.79 3.46
CA LEU A 18 2.98 5.34 3.68
C LEU A 18 2.09 6.43 4.28
N THR A 19 2.66 7.29 5.14
CA THR A 19 1.98 8.47 5.70
C THR A 19 1.52 9.43 4.62
N ASP A 20 2.36 9.71 3.62
CA ASP A 20 2.01 10.65 2.56
C ASP A 20 0.94 10.05 1.63
N ILE A 21 1.05 8.75 1.34
CA ILE A 21 0.04 8.02 0.58
C ILE A 21 -1.31 8.02 1.31
N SER A 22 -1.32 7.80 2.63
CA SER A 22 -2.57 7.78 3.39
C SER A 22 -3.27 9.14 3.34
N TYR A 23 -2.52 10.24 3.51
CA TYR A 23 -3.05 11.60 3.36
C TYR A 23 -3.54 11.87 1.93
N LYS A 24 -2.77 11.50 0.90
CA LYS A 24 -3.19 11.62 -0.53
C LYS A 24 -4.45 10.82 -0.86
N CYS A 25 -4.71 9.74 -0.12
CA CYS A 25 -5.90 8.91 -0.23
C CYS A 25 -7.07 9.38 0.66
N GLY A 26 -6.90 10.47 1.42
CA GLY A 26 -7.94 11.06 2.27
C GLY A 26 -8.12 10.35 3.61
N TYR A 27 -7.08 9.73 4.14
CA TYR A 27 -7.07 9.19 5.50
C TYR A 27 -6.38 10.16 6.46
N GLU A 28 -7.08 10.50 7.54
CA GLU A 28 -6.52 11.35 8.62
C GLU A 28 -5.87 10.51 9.74
N ASN A 29 -6.24 9.23 9.82
CA ASN A 29 -5.77 8.32 10.87
C ASN A 29 -5.07 7.10 10.25
N MET A 30 -3.80 6.92 10.62
CA MET A 30 -2.95 5.87 10.08
C MET A 30 -3.41 4.46 10.49
N SER A 31 -3.88 4.29 11.74
CA SER A 31 -4.41 3.02 12.22
C SER A 31 -5.68 2.62 11.46
N PHE A 32 -6.56 3.58 11.16
CA PHE A 32 -7.73 3.35 10.32
C PHE A 32 -7.35 3.00 8.88
N PHE A 33 -6.38 3.72 8.30
CA PHE A 33 -5.83 3.42 6.99
C PHE A 33 -5.31 1.98 6.90
N HIS A 34 -4.46 1.56 7.85
CA HIS A 34 -3.90 0.21 7.89
C HIS A 34 -4.98 -0.86 8.03
N ARG A 35 -5.93 -0.66 8.96
CA ARG A 35 -7.03 -1.60 9.19
C ARG A 35 -7.92 -1.73 7.96
N GLN A 36 -8.29 -0.61 7.34
CA GLN A 36 -9.13 -0.61 6.15
C GLN A 36 -8.39 -1.26 4.98
N PHE A 37 -7.13 -0.91 4.72
CA PHE A 37 -6.38 -1.53 3.63
C PHE A 37 -6.24 -3.04 3.82
N LYS A 38 -5.86 -3.49 5.02
CA LYS A 38 -5.74 -4.92 5.35
C LYS A 38 -7.08 -5.66 5.21
N LYS A 39 -8.20 -5.02 5.56
CA LYS A 39 -9.54 -5.62 5.38
C LYS A 39 -9.90 -5.88 3.92
N TYR A 40 -9.43 -5.03 2.99
CA TYR A 40 -9.74 -5.18 1.56
C TYR A 40 -8.72 -6.01 0.81
N MET A 41 -7.44 -5.87 1.14
CA MET A 41 -6.33 -6.49 0.42
C MET A 41 -5.78 -7.73 1.12
N GLN A 42 -6.27 -8.05 2.32
CA GLN A 42 -5.82 -9.13 3.20
C GLN A 42 -4.36 -9.05 3.68
N ILE A 43 -3.62 -8.04 3.23
CA ILE A 43 -2.24 -7.73 3.61
C ILE A 43 -2.10 -6.23 3.90
N THR A 44 -1.03 -5.84 4.60
CA THR A 44 -0.75 -4.43 4.89
C THR A 44 -0.25 -3.66 3.65
N PRO A 45 -0.37 -2.31 3.63
CA PRO A 45 0.20 -1.49 2.56
C PRO A 45 1.71 -1.72 2.35
N TYR A 46 2.44 -1.94 3.45
CA TYR A 46 3.88 -2.23 3.43
C TYR A 46 4.19 -3.58 2.76
N GLU A 47 3.48 -4.64 3.15
CA GLU A 47 3.62 -5.97 2.56
C GLU A 47 3.24 -5.94 1.07
N TYR A 48 2.16 -5.23 0.72
CA TYR A 48 1.73 -5.05 -0.67
C TYR A 48 2.82 -4.37 -1.53
N ARG A 49 3.41 -3.28 -1.02
CA ARG A 49 4.54 -2.62 -1.70
C ARG A 49 5.71 -3.59 -1.88
N LYS A 50 6.09 -4.31 -0.82
CA LYS A 50 7.19 -5.27 -0.88
C LYS A 50 6.91 -6.42 -1.87
N SER A 51 5.67 -6.88 -1.98
CA SER A 51 5.32 -7.96 -2.91
C SER A 51 5.43 -7.56 -4.37
N ILE A 52 5.14 -6.30 -4.71
CA ILE A 52 5.30 -5.77 -6.08
C ILE A 52 6.76 -5.91 -6.54
N PHE A 53 7.71 -5.57 -5.66
CA PHE A 53 9.14 -5.70 -5.96
C PHE A 53 9.64 -7.14 -5.93
N LYS A 54 8.95 -8.07 -5.23
CA LYS A 54 9.31 -9.49 -5.20
C LYS A 54 8.90 -10.25 -6.47
N SER A 55 7.87 -9.82 -7.19
CA SER A 55 7.47 -10.46 -8.46
C SER A 55 8.41 -10.19 -9.63
N VAL A 56 9.46 -9.36 -9.45
CA VAL A 56 10.46 -9.03 -10.48
C VAL A 56 11.83 -9.69 -10.21
N HIS A 57 12.00 -10.48 -9.13
CA HIS A 57 13.29 -11.17 -8.90
C HIS A 57 13.16 -12.53 -8.16
N PRO A 58 12.88 -13.62 -8.89
CA PRO A 58 13.13 -14.99 -8.41
C PRO A 58 14.59 -15.39 -8.64
N PHE A 59 15.53 -14.82 -7.89
CA PHE A 59 16.93 -15.24 -7.68
C PHE A 59 17.54 -14.14 -6.81
N ILE A 60 18.11 -14.29 -5.63
CA ILE A 60 19.46 -14.78 -5.34
C ILE A 60 19.48 -15.03 -3.83
N GLU A 61 19.50 -16.30 -3.44
CA GLU A 61 20.69 -16.95 -2.86
C GLU A 61 20.62 -18.44 -3.21
#